data_AF-A0A835L995-F1
#
_entry.id   AF-A0A835L995-F1
#
_cell.length_a   1.000
_cell.length_b   1.000
_cell.length_c   1.000
_cell.angle_alpha   90.00
_cell.angle_beta   90.00
_cell.angle_gamma   90.00
#
_symmetry.space_group_name_H-M   'P 1'
#
loop_
_entity.id
_entity.type
_entity.pdbx_description
1 polymer ?
#
loop_
_entity_poly.entity_id
_entity_poly.type
_entity_poly.pdbx_seq_one_letter_code
_entity_poly.pdbx_strand_id
1 'polypeptide(L)'
;MIIKCIAKGFILNKYTYLRNPWNWLDFVVITSGYATIGMEVGNLAGLRTFRVLRALKTVSIMPGLKTIINALLHSFKQLAEVMTLTIFCLMVFALFALQVYMGELRNKCVKNLVIPPGENFTDEAWSAWIQEPSNWMVNADEVPIICGNLTGARHCPPEWTCLCVGPNPNHGYTNFDNFLWSMLTTFQLITLDYWENVYNMVLSSCGPMSVSFFTVVVFFGSFYLINLMLAVVALSYEEESQITQEERKKDLNEHRDDSTFSFDPTSLAVRTLAKDSRKRIDARKGLLLASYSRKRTRRRKRGRSAIHHAAAVAAVAEPYSVNKIFT
;
A
#
# COMPACT_ATOMS: atom_id res chain seq x y z
N MET A 1 -4.79 -33.69 0.65
CA MET A 1 -3.40 -33.79 1.15
C MET A 1 -2.87 -35.22 1.14
N ILE A 2 -3.52 -36.14 1.83
CA ILE A 2 -3.09 -37.54 2.04
C ILE A 2 -2.48 -38.19 0.77
N ILE A 3 -3.17 -38.13 -0.37
CA ILE A 3 -2.67 -38.63 -1.67
C ILE A 3 -1.31 -38.00 -2.06
N LYS A 4 -1.15 -36.68 -1.93
CA LYS A 4 0.11 -35.97 -2.21
C LYS A 4 1.22 -36.37 -1.22
N CYS A 5 0.89 -36.67 0.04
CA CYS A 5 1.86 -37.10 1.06
C CYS A 5 2.36 -38.52 0.79
N ILE A 6 1.45 -39.44 0.44
CA ILE A 6 1.78 -40.82 0.09
C ILE A 6 2.63 -40.84 -1.18
N ALA A 7 2.23 -40.10 -2.23
CA ALA A 7 2.92 -40.08 -3.51
C ALA A 7 4.31 -39.41 -3.50
N LYS A 8 4.62 -38.55 -2.51
CA LYS A 8 5.90 -37.80 -2.45
C LYS A 8 6.76 -38.12 -1.22
N GLY A 9 6.23 -38.86 -0.25
CA GLY A 9 6.82 -38.99 1.07
C GLY A 9 6.66 -37.73 1.94
N PHE A 10 6.66 -37.93 3.26
CA PHE A 10 6.30 -36.89 4.23
C PHE A 10 7.44 -35.94 4.61
N ILE A 11 8.63 -36.47 4.93
CA ILE A 11 9.81 -35.68 5.38
C ILE A 11 11.14 -36.09 4.71
N LEU A 12 11.41 -37.39 4.54
CA LEU A 12 12.78 -37.92 4.42
C LEU A 12 13.46 -37.88 3.03
N ASN A 13 12.77 -37.52 1.93
CA ASN A 13 13.31 -37.66 0.57
C ASN A 13 13.48 -36.31 -0.17
N LYS A 14 14.37 -36.27 -1.17
CA LYS A 14 14.70 -35.03 -1.93
C LYS A 14 13.48 -34.35 -2.59
N TYR A 15 12.45 -35.11 -2.97
CA TYR A 15 11.21 -34.65 -3.62
C TYR A 15 9.97 -34.65 -2.71
N THR A 16 10.19 -34.52 -1.40
CA THR A 16 9.15 -34.62 -0.37
C THR A 16 8.07 -33.53 -0.39
N TYR A 17 6.87 -33.89 0.09
CA TYR A 17 5.70 -33.01 0.16
C TYR A 17 5.99 -31.63 0.77
N LEU A 18 6.67 -31.60 1.93
CA LEU A 18 6.98 -30.39 2.70
C LEU A 18 8.11 -29.53 2.12
N ARG A 19 8.72 -29.86 0.97
CA ARG A 19 9.75 -28.98 0.37
C ARG A 19 9.16 -27.85 -0.50
N ASN A 20 7.87 -27.91 -0.81
CA ASN A 20 7.18 -26.90 -1.63
C ASN A 20 6.37 -25.94 -0.73
N PRO A 21 6.56 -24.62 -0.77
CA PRO A 21 5.85 -23.67 0.09
C PRO A 21 4.33 -23.67 -0.13
N TRP A 22 3.86 -23.97 -1.34
CA TRP A 22 2.42 -24.12 -1.62
C TRP A 22 1.80 -25.35 -0.93
N ASN A 23 2.60 -26.37 -0.65
CA ASN A 23 2.19 -27.53 0.14
C ASN A 23 2.20 -27.24 1.65
N TRP A 24 3.02 -26.31 2.14
CA TRP A 24 2.92 -25.83 3.54
C TRP A 24 1.59 -25.13 3.77
N LEU A 25 1.15 -24.27 2.85
CA LEU A 25 -0.17 -23.62 2.93
C LEU A 25 -1.30 -24.66 2.93
N ASP A 26 -1.28 -25.62 2.00
CA ASP A 26 -2.23 -26.74 1.98
C ASP A 26 -2.24 -27.51 3.33
N PHE A 27 -1.08 -27.67 3.99
CA PHE A 27 -0.95 -28.34 5.29
C PHE A 27 -1.53 -27.51 6.44
N VAL A 28 -1.11 -26.26 6.60
CA VAL A 28 -1.59 -25.36 7.66
C VAL A 28 -3.10 -25.16 7.60
N VAL A 29 -3.69 -25.05 6.40
CA VAL A 29 -5.15 -24.93 6.22
C VAL A 29 -5.89 -26.19 6.69
N ILE A 30 -5.31 -27.37 6.45
CA ILE A 30 -5.95 -28.64 6.81
C ILE A 30 -5.75 -28.96 8.29
N THR A 31 -4.55 -28.77 8.85
CA THR A 31 -4.29 -29.00 10.28
C THR A 31 -5.06 -28.03 11.17
N SER A 32 -5.11 -26.73 10.83
CA SER A 32 -5.96 -25.77 11.55
C SER A 32 -7.44 -26.12 11.45
N GLY A 33 -7.91 -26.59 10.29
CA GLY A 33 -9.28 -27.12 10.11
C GLY A 33 -9.62 -28.23 11.10
N TYR A 34 -8.79 -29.28 11.16
CA TYR A 34 -8.96 -30.40 12.11
C TYR A 34 -8.80 -29.96 13.57
N ALA A 35 -7.88 -29.05 13.88
CA ALA A 35 -7.72 -28.50 15.24
C ALA A 35 -9.01 -27.81 15.74
N THR A 36 -9.77 -27.14 14.87
CA THR A 36 -11.08 -26.56 15.26
C THR A 36 -12.21 -27.58 15.46
N ILE A 37 -11.97 -28.87 15.24
CA ILE A 37 -12.93 -29.96 15.46
C ILE A 37 -12.49 -30.81 16.67
N GLY A 38 -11.18 -31.03 16.84
CA GLY A 38 -10.63 -31.86 17.92
C GLY A 38 -10.43 -31.14 19.27
N MET A 39 -10.71 -29.84 19.37
CA MET A 39 -10.52 -29.06 20.60
C MET A 39 -11.82 -28.39 21.06
N GLU A 40 -12.58 -29.06 21.93
CA GLU A 40 -13.63 -28.42 22.76
C GLU A 40 -13.03 -27.62 23.94
N VAL A 41 -11.83 -27.06 23.77
CA VAL A 41 -11.05 -26.44 24.86
C VAL A 41 -11.11 -24.90 24.76
N GLY A 42 -12.11 -24.35 25.44
CA GLY A 42 -12.12 -22.94 25.88
C GLY A 42 -12.33 -21.86 24.81
N ASN A 43 -12.24 -20.61 25.25
CA ASN A 43 -12.50 -19.41 24.44
C ASN A 43 -11.35 -19.06 23.47
N LEU A 44 -10.90 -20.03 22.67
CA LEU A 44 -9.92 -19.82 21.60
C LEU A 44 -10.59 -19.21 20.37
N ALA A 45 -11.14 -17.99 20.51
CA ALA A 45 -11.73 -17.22 19.42
C ALA A 45 -10.75 -17.08 18.23
N GLY A 46 -9.44 -16.97 18.50
CA GLY A 46 -8.38 -16.96 17.49
C GLY A 46 -8.28 -18.24 16.64
N LEU A 47 -8.62 -19.43 17.16
CA LEU A 47 -8.60 -20.65 16.32
C LEU A 47 -9.67 -20.59 15.21
N ARG A 48 -10.73 -19.79 15.38
CA ARG A 48 -11.77 -19.60 14.37
C ARG A 48 -11.30 -18.69 13.23
N THR A 49 -10.35 -17.77 13.46
CA THR A 49 -9.83 -16.87 12.41
C THR A 49 -8.93 -17.61 11.43
N PHE A 50 -8.21 -18.67 11.84
CA PHE A 50 -7.42 -19.51 10.92
C PHE A 50 -8.26 -20.15 9.81
N ARG A 51 -9.59 -20.28 9.97
CA ARG A 51 -10.49 -20.73 8.90
C ARG A 51 -10.47 -19.80 7.68
N VAL A 52 -10.07 -18.53 7.83
CA VAL A 52 -9.85 -17.57 6.73
C VAL A 52 -8.70 -18.01 5.82
N LEU A 53 -7.68 -18.71 6.32
CA LEU A 53 -6.57 -19.22 5.52
C LEU A 53 -7.05 -20.18 4.41
N ARG A 54 -8.23 -20.79 4.55
CA ARG A 54 -8.84 -21.60 3.48
C ARG A 54 -9.10 -20.80 2.21
N ALA A 55 -9.30 -19.48 2.29
CA ALA A 55 -9.46 -18.60 1.14
C ALA A 55 -8.14 -18.48 0.35
N LEU A 56 -6.99 -18.50 1.03
CA LEU A 56 -5.67 -18.50 0.39
C LEU A 56 -5.40 -19.78 -0.41
N LYS A 57 -6.16 -20.86 -0.19
CA LYS A 57 -6.10 -22.06 -1.05
C LYS A 57 -6.46 -21.75 -2.51
N THR A 58 -7.23 -20.69 -2.79
CA THR A 58 -7.48 -20.23 -4.17
C THR A 58 -6.17 -19.88 -4.89
N VAL A 59 -5.18 -19.34 -4.17
CA VAL A 59 -3.81 -19.12 -4.66
C VAL A 59 -3.10 -20.45 -4.97
N SER A 60 -3.20 -21.46 -4.09
CA SER A 60 -2.56 -22.75 -4.34
C SER A 60 -3.20 -23.54 -5.49
N ILE A 61 -4.43 -23.18 -5.89
CA ILE A 61 -5.16 -23.74 -7.03
C ILE A 61 -4.86 -22.99 -8.34
N MET A 62 -4.96 -21.66 -8.36
CA MET A 62 -4.83 -20.87 -9.60
C MET A 62 -3.35 -20.60 -9.96
N PRO A 63 -2.82 -21.12 -11.09
CA PRO A 63 -1.41 -20.98 -11.43
C PRO A 63 -0.99 -19.52 -11.66
N GLY A 64 -1.82 -18.70 -12.31
CA GLY A 64 -1.51 -17.29 -12.55
C GLY A 64 -1.32 -16.45 -11.28
N LEU A 65 -2.03 -16.78 -10.19
CA LEU A 65 -1.90 -16.05 -8.92
C LEU A 65 -0.60 -16.41 -8.18
N LYS A 66 -0.05 -17.62 -8.41
CA LYS A 66 1.28 -17.99 -7.92
C LYS A 66 2.38 -17.19 -8.60
N THR A 67 2.27 -16.95 -9.92
CA THR A 67 3.23 -16.13 -10.65
C THR A 67 3.25 -14.70 -10.12
N ILE A 68 2.08 -14.10 -9.88
CA ILE A 68 1.97 -12.75 -9.31
C ILE A 68 2.61 -12.70 -7.91
N ILE A 69 2.31 -13.66 -7.03
CA ILE A 69 2.85 -13.66 -5.66
C ILE A 69 4.35 -13.96 -5.64
N ASN A 70 4.85 -14.85 -6.51
CA ASN A 70 6.29 -15.08 -6.64
C ASN A 70 7.01 -13.80 -7.09
N ALA A 71 6.45 -13.04 -8.05
CA ALA A 71 7.01 -11.76 -8.48
C ALA A 71 7.02 -10.74 -7.33
N LEU A 72 5.91 -10.58 -6.59
CA LEU A 72 5.83 -9.69 -5.42
C LEU A 72 6.85 -10.06 -4.32
N LEU A 73 7.05 -11.36 -4.06
CA LEU A 73 8.05 -11.85 -3.10
C LEU A 73 9.48 -11.69 -3.60
N HIS A 74 9.71 -11.71 -4.92
CA HIS A 74 11.02 -11.44 -5.51
C HIS A 74 11.40 -9.96 -5.31
N SER A 75 10.50 -9.04 -5.64
CA SER A 75 10.68 -7.60 -5.42
C SER A 75 10.87 -7.24 -3.94
N PHE A 76 10.35 -8.04 -2.99
CA PHE A 76 10.56 -7.80 -1.56
C PHE A 76 12.05 -7.81 -1.15
N LYS A 77 12.91 -8.53 -1.87
CA LYS A 77 14.35 -8.51 -1.59
C LYS A 77 14.97 -7.13 -1.88
N GLN A 78 14.65 -6.54 -3.03
CA GLN A 78 15.11 -5.19 -3.38
C GLN A 78 14.53 -4.13 -2.42
N LEU A 79 13.26 -4.28 -2.03
CA LEU A 79 12.64 -3.42 -1.00
C LEU A 79 13.36 -3.50 0.36
N ALA A 80 13.85 -4.67 0.77
CA ALA A 80 14.47 -4.86 2.09
C ALA A 80 15.74 -4.01 2.30
N GLU A 81 16.51 -3.76 1.24
CA GLU A 81 17.69 -2.89 1.30
C GLU A 81 17.30 -1.43 1.62
N VAL A 82 16.24 -0.94 0.95
CA VAL A 82 15.69 0.40 1.19
C VAL A 82 15.04 0.50 2.56
N MET A 83 14.28 -0.52 2.96
CA MET A 83 13.65 -0.58 4.29
C MET A 83 14.70 -0.56 5.41
N THR A 84 15.89 -1.14 5.18
CA THR A 84 17.00 -1.07 6.14
C THR A 84 17.52 0.36 6.28
N LEU A 85 17.69 1.10 5.17
CA LEU A 85 18.10 2.51 5.18
C LEU A 85 17.04 3.42 5.82
N THR A 86 15.76 3.24 5.50
CA THR A 86 14.68 4.06 6.08
C THR A 86 14.52 3.80 7.58
N ILE A 87 14.63 2.54 8.04
CA ILE A 87 14.69 2.20 9.47
C ILE A 87 15.89 2.86 10.14
N PHE A 88 17.08 2.85 9.53
CA PHE A 88 18.25 3.54 10.08
C PHE A 88 18.00 5.05 10.26
N CYS A 89 17.48 5.74 9.24
CA CYS A 89 17.13 7.16 9.34
C CYS A 89 16.05 7.44 10.39
N LEU A 90 15.01 6.59 10.47
CA LEU A 90 13.96 6.67 11.49
C LEU A 90 14.54 6.57 12.91
N MET A 91 15.48 5.64 13.15
CA MET A 91 16.11 5.48 14.47
C MET A 91 16.88 6.73 14.90
N VAL A 92 17.59 7.42 13.99
CA VAL A 92 18.33 8.65 14.31
C VAL A 92 17.38 9.75 14.78
N PHE A 93 16.29 10.00 14.03
CA PHE A 93 15.29 11.01 14.42
C PHE A 93 14.53 10.62 15.69
N ALA A 94 14.20 9.33 15.87
CA ALA A 94 13.51 8.82 17.06
C ALA A 94 14.37 8.90 18.33
N LEU A 95 15.69 8.67 18.23
CA LEU A 95 16.59 8.89 19.38
C LEU A 95 16.67 10.36 19.76
N PHE A 96 16.77 11.28 18.78
CA PHE A 96 16.73 12.71 19.05
C PHE A 96 15.40 13.12 19.70
N ALA A 97 14.26 12.69 19.14
CA ALA A 97 12.93 13.02 19.64
C ALA A 97 12.71 12.49 21.07
N LEU A 98 13.20 11.28 21.38
CA LEU A 98 13.16 10.72 22.73
C LEU A 98 13.93 11.58 23.73
N GLN A 99 15.16 12.00 23.40
CA GLN A 99 15.98 12.79 24.32
C GLN A 99 15.40 14.20 24.58
N VAL A 100 14.61 14.75 23.66
CA VAL A 100 14.03 16.11 23.79
C VAL A 100 12.60 16.09 24.35
N TYR A 101 11.81 15.05 24.10
CA TYR A 101 10.36 15.04 24.38
C TYR A 101 9.89 13.93 25.35
N MET A 102 10.80 13.21 26.00
CA MET A 102 10.47 12.21 27.02
C MET A 102 9.64 12.84 28.16
N GLY A 103 8.43 12.35 28.38
CA GLY A 103 7.52 12.79 29.43
C GLY A 103 6.71 14.07 29.13
N GLU A 104 7.13 14.89 28.15
CA GLU A 104 6.51 16.21 27.88
C GLU A 104 5.06 16.11 27.40
N LEU A 105 4.68 15.03 26.71
CA LEU A 105 3.30 14.78 26.28
C LEU A 105 2.35 14.36 27.42
N ARG A 106 2.89 14.11 28.62
CA ARG A 106 2.13 13.83 29.85
C ARG A 106 1.81 15.07 30.66
N ASN A 107 2.30 16.25 30.26
CA ASN A 107 1.98 17.51 30.91
C ASN A 107 0.48 17.81 30.75
N LYS A 108 -0.22 18.04 31.87
CA LYS A 108 -1.64 18.43 31.91
C LYS A 108 -1.83 19.60 32.86
N CYS A 109 -2.80 20.46 32.59
CA CYS A 109 -3.25 21.44 33.57
C CYS A 109 -4.05 20.73 34.67
N VAL A 110 -3.54 20.78 35.91
CA VAL A 110 -4.20 20.23 37.11
C VAL A 110 -4.71 21.38 37.97
N LYS A 111 -5.90 21.24 38.53
CA LYS A 111 -6.51 22.28 39.37
C LYS A 111 -5.70 22.47 40.66
N ASN A 112 -5.39 23.71 40.99
CA ASN A 112 -4.69 24.07 42.21
C ASN A 112 -5.52 23.67 43.43
N LEU A 113 -4.87 23.05 44.40
CA LEU A 113 -5.50 22.66 45.65
C LEU A 113 -5.73 23.89 46.53
N VAL A 114 -6.99 24.14 46.89
CA VAL A 114 -7.37 25.16 47.88
C VAL A 114 -7.56 24.44 49.22
N ILE A 115 -6.57 24.53 50.10
CA ILE A 115 -6.59 23.88 51.41
C ILE A 115 -7.53 24.68 52.35
N PRO A 116 -8.55 24.05 52.97
CA PRO A 116 -9.36 24.71 53.99
C PRO A 116 -8.51 25.10 55.21
N PRO A 117 -8.72 26.28 55.83
CA PRO A 117 -7.95 26.70 56.98
C PRO A 117 -8.18 25.77 58.17
N GLY A 118 -7.15 24.98 58.52
CA GLY A 118 -7.17 24.02 59.62
C GLY A 118 -6.91 22.57 59.23
N GLU A 119 -6.92 22.23 57.94
CA GLU A 119 -6.56 20.90 57.45
C GLU A 119 -5.11 20.84 56.96
N ASN A 120 -4.40 19.78 57.33
CA ASN A 120 -3.08 19.45 56.79
C ASN A 120 -3.24 18.45 55.65
N PHE A 121 -2.66 18.76 54.50
CA PHE A 121 -2.72 17.88 53.33
C PHE A 121 -1.46 17.01 53.26
N THR A 122 -1.62 15.70 53.09
CA THR A 122 -0.50 14.75 52.99
C THR A 122 -0.02 14.59 51.54
N ASP A 123 1.24 14.22 51.35
CA ASP A 123 1.80 13.92 50.03
C ASP A 123 1.03 12.80 49.31
N GLU A 124 0.49 11.85 50.08
CA GLU A 124 -0.39 10.77 49.60
C GLU A 124 -1.70 11.33 49.02
N ALA A 125 -2.35 12.25 49.73
CA ALA A 125 -3.56 12.92 49.26
C ALA A 125 -3.29 13.79 48.02
N TRP A 126 -2.10 14.42 47.93
CA TRP A 126 -1.65 15.11 46.72
C TRP A 126 -1.46 14.16 45.55
N SER A 127 -0.79 13.03 45.78
CA SER A 127 -0.58 12.02 44.75
C SER A 127 -1.92 11.48 44.20
N ALA A 128 -2.95 11.34 45.04
CA ALA A 128 -4.30 10.97 44.63
C ALA A 128 -4.99 12.12 43.87
N TRP A 129 -4.94 13.35 44.40
CA TRP A 129 -5.56 14.53 43.78
C TRP A 129 -5.08 14.78 42.35
N ILE A 130 -3.78 14.66 42.09
CA ILE A 130 -3.20 14.89 40.76
C ILE A 130 -3.42 13.73 39.78
N GLN A 131 -3.72 12.53 40.27
CA GLN A 131 -4.03 11.36 39.44
C GLN A 131 -5.52 11.27 39.07
N GLU A 132 -6.38 11.91 39.84
CA GLU A 132 -7.84 11.94 39.64
C GLU A 132 -8.20 12.72 38.36
N PRO A 133 -8.79 12.08 37.31
CA PRO A 133 -9.02 12.73 36.02
C PRO A 133 -9.98 13.92 36.07
N SER A 134 -10.90 13.95 37.04
CA SER A 134 -11.83 15.07 37.23
C SER A 134 -11.14 16.38 37.66
N ASN A 135 -9.89 16.31 38.15
CA ASN A 135 -9.07 17.48 38.49
C ASN A 135 -8.20 17.98 37.33
N TRP A 136 -8.35 17.44 36.11
CA TRP A 136 -7.62 17.87 34.91
C TRP A 136 -8.47 18.77 34.03
N MET A 137 -7.84 19.75 33.38
CA MET A 137 -8.54 20.64 32.45
C MET A 137 -8.78 19.91 31.13
N VAL A 138 -10.03 19.82 30.69
CA VAL A 138 -10.43 19.20 29.42
C VAL A 138 -10.90 20.23 28.40
N ASN A 139 -10.73 19.89 27.11
CA ASN A 139 -11.34 20.60 25.99
C ASN A 139 -12.84 20.24 25.83
N ALA A 140 -13.51 20.85 24.86
CA ALA A 140 -14.90 20.54 24.49
C ALA A 140 -15.15 19.06 24.15
N ASP A 141 -14.13 18.34 23.66
CA ASP A 141 -14.19 16.92 23.31
C ASP A 141 -13.83 15.99 24.50
N GLU A 142 -13.87 16.48 25.74
CA GLU A 142 -13.51 15.76 26.98
C GLU A 142 -12.04 15.27 27.06
N VAL A 143 -11.19 15.65 26.10
CA VAL A 143 -9.75 15.33 26.07
C VAL A 143 -8.96 16.30 26.96
N PRO A 144 -8.05 15.82 27.85
CA PRO A 144 -7.24 16.70 28.69
C PRO A 144 -6.26 17.55 27.88
N ILE A 145 -6.14 18.82 28.27
CA ILE A 145 -5.31 19.83 27.61
C ILE A 145 -3.84 19.65 27.98
N ILE A 146 -2.97 19.56 26.97
CA ILE A 146 -1.51 19.56 27.15
C ILE A 146 -1.00 20.98 27.38
N CYS A 147 -0.04 21.12 28.28
CA CYS A 147 0.52 22.39 28.70
C CYS A 147 2.04 22.35 28.77
N GLY A 148 2.65 23.53 28.90
CA GLY A 148 4.08 23.67 29.13
C GLY A 148 4.44 24.85 30.00
N ASN A 149 5.59 24.73 30.68
CA ASN A 149 6.18 25.80 31.49
C ASN A 149 7.25 26.61 30.73
N LEU A 150 7.62 26.19 29.50
CA LEU A 150 8.54 26.92 28.63
C LEU A 150 7.89 28.19 28.05
N THR A 151 8.71 29.20 27.76
CA THR A 151 8.25 30.45 27.14
C THR A 151 7.66 30.20 25.76
N GLY A 152 6.39 30.56 25.58
CA GLY A 152 5.66 30.33 24.33
C GLY A 152 5.05 28.92 24.18
N ALA A 153 5.17 28.06 25.20
CA ALA A 153 4.31 26.88 25.32
C ALA A 153 2.89 27.30 25.75
N ARG A 154 1.95 26.35 25.76
CA ARG A 154 0.57 26.60 26.20
C ARG A 154 0.53 26.63 27.73
N HIS A 155 0.46 27.83 28.30
CA HIS A 155 0.28 28.01 29.74
C HIS A 155 -1.17 27.72 30.17
N CYS A 156 -1.32 27.24 31.40
CA CYS A 156 -2.62 27.05 32.05
C CYS A 156 -3.22 28.40 32.50
N PRO A 157 -4.55 28.53 32.60
CA PRO A 157 -5.19 29.69 33.20
C PRO A 157 -4.86 29.80 34.70
N PRO A 158 -5.09 30.97 35.35
CA PRO A 158 -5.04 31.07 36.80
C PRO A 158 -5.95 30.02 37.47
N GLU A 159 -5.58 29.58 38.67
CA GLU A 159 -6.12 28.41 39.39
C GLU A 159 -5.69 27.03 38.86
N TRP A 160 -4.86 26.96 37.82
CA TRP A 160 -4.36 25.69 37.26
C TRP A 160 -2.84 25.69 37.14
N THR A 161 -2.20 24.59 37.51
CA THR A 161 -0.74 24.38 37.39
C THR A 161 -0.44 23.29 36.38
N CYS A 162 0.57 23.49 35.54
CA CYS A 162 1.02 22.48 34.58
C CYS A 162 1.89 21.43 35.28
N LEU A 163 1.47 20.16 35.25
CA LEU A 163 2.17 19.04 35.89
C LEU A 163 2.21 17.82 34.96
N CYS A 164 3.31 17.06 35.01
CA CYS A 164 3.48 15.81 34.28
C CYS A 164 2.72 14.67 35.01
N VAL A 165 1.48 14.37 34.59
CA VAL A 165 0.58 13.45 35.30
C VAL A 165 -0.26 12.59 34.36
N GLY A 166 -0.71 11.44 34.85
CA GLY A 166 -1.61 10.56 34.10
C GLY A 166 -0.99 9.92 32.84
N PRO A 167 -1.84 9.40 31.93
CA PRO A 167 -1.42 8.74 30.70
C PRO A 167 -1.16 9.72 29.55
N ASN A 168 -0.36 9.25 28.59
CA ASN A 168 -0.10 9.92 27.31
C ASN A 168 -1.37 10.05 26.44
N PRO A 169 -1.41 10.99 25.48
CA PRO A 169 -2.52 11.18 24.55
C PRO A 169 -2.82 9.93 23.69
N ASN A 170 -4.01 9.92 23.07
CA ASN A 170 -4.45 8.86 22.15
C ASN A 170 -4.32 7.44 22.75
N HIS A 171 -4.94 7.23 23.93
CA HIS A 171 -4.85 5.98 24.71
C HIS A 171 -3.41 5.53 25.05
N GLY A 172 -2.47 6.46 25.08
CA GLY A 172 -1.05 6.21 25.35
C GLY A 172 -0.18 5.95 24.11
N TYR A 173 -0.77 5.84 22.93
CA TYR A 173 -0.03 5.50 21.69
C TYR A 173 0.86 6.63 21.17
N THR A 174 0.51 7.89 21.45
CA THR A 174 1.33 9.04 21.03
C THR A 174 2.21 9.49 22.19
N ASN A 175 3.46 9.02 22.21
CA ASN A 175 4.47 9.42 23.19
C ASN A 175 5.90 9.35 22.61
N PHE A 176 6.86 9.94 23.33
CA PHE A 176 8.30 9.82 23.06
C PHE A 176 9.07 9.15 24.21
N ASP A 177 8.36 8.57 25.18
CA ASP A 177 8.92 8.11 26.46
C ASP A 177 9.77 6.84 26.33
N ASN A 178 9.51 6.03 25.29
CA ASN A 178 10.22 4.79 25.01
C ASN A 178 10.69 4.79 23.56
N PHE A 179 11.83 4.15 23.29
CA PHE A 179 12.42 4.10 21.95
C PHE A 179 11.45 3.62 20.86
N LEU A 180 10.69 2.54 21.12
CA LEU A 180 9.76 2.00 20.12
C LEU A 180 8.54 2.91 19.88
N TRP A 181 8.03 3.58 20.92
CA TRP A 181 6.94 4.56 20.77
C TRP A 181 7.42 5.82 20.08
N SER A 182 8.60 6.33 20.43
CA SER A 182 9.28 7.42 19.72
C SER A 182 9.52 7.07 18.25
N MET A 183 9.90 5.83 17.94
CA MET A 183 10.06 5.37 16.56
C MET A 183 8.72 5.33 15.81
N LEU A 184 7.64 4.90 16.46
CA LEU A 184 6.30 4.87 15.87
C LEU A 184 5.76 6.29 15.60
N THR A 185 5.88 7.21 16.57
CA THR A 185 5.47 8.61 16.40
C THR A 185 6.35 9.33 15.37
N THR A 186 7.66 9.08 15.37
CA THR A 186 8.56 9.62 14.34
C THR A 186 8.24 9.06 12.95
N PHE A 187 7.88 7.78 12.84
CA PHE A 187 7.39 7.19 11.58
C PHE A 187 6.13 7.90 11.09
N GLN A 188 5.15 8.14 11.97
CA GLN A 188 3.94 8.90 11.69
C GLN A 188 4.24 10.32 11.15
N LEU A 189 5.26 11.00 11.70
CA LEU A 189 5.71 12.31 11.20
C LEU A 189 6.33 12.22 9.80
N ILE A 190 7.12 11.19 9.51
CA ILE A 190 7.78 11.00 8.20
C ILE A 190 6.76 10.62 7.11
N THR A 191 5.72 9.85 7.45
CA THR A 191 4.63 9.52 6.52
C THR A 191 3.58 10.63 6.36
N LEU A 192 3.69 11.71 7.15
CA LEU A 192 2.72 12.81 7.20
C LEU A 192 1.28 12.35 7.51
N ASP A 193 1.12 11.33 8.36
CA ASP A 193 -0.20 10.79 8.72
C ASP A 193 -0.70 11.40 10.03
N TYR A 194 -1.69 12.31 9.96
CA TYR A 194 -2.21 13.05 11.12
C TYR A 194 -1.10 13.72 11.98
N TRP A 195 -0.01 14.10 11.31
CA TRP A 195 1.22 14.62 11.92
C TRP A 195 1.01 15.97 12.59
N GLU A 196 0.03 16.75 12.12
CA GLU A 196 -0.32 18.06 12.64
C GLU A 196 -0.85 17.99 14.07
N ASN A 197 -1.48 16.88 14.47
CA ASN A 197 -1.89 16.68 15.86
C ASN A 197 -0.67 16.50 16.77
N VAL A 198 0.27 15.64 16.38
CA VAL A 198 1.53 15.43 17.11
C VAL A 198 2.34 16.74 17.19
N TYR A 199 2.42 17.48 16.08
CA TYR A 199 3.02 18.82 16.01
C TYR A 199 2.36 19.79 17.00
N ASN A 200 1.03 19.92 16.99
CA ASN A 200 0.31 20.83 17.88
C ASN A 200 0.47 20.44 19.35
N MET A 201 0.46 19.14 19.68
CA MET A 201 0.68 18.64 21.04
C MET A 201 2.08 19.00 21.55
N VAL A 202 3.14 18.71 20.77
CA VAL A 202 4.52 19.03 21.16
C VAL A 202 4.78 20.55 21.18
N LEU A 203 4.18 21.30 20.25
CA LEU A 203 4.22 22.77 20.27
C LEU A 203 3.58 23.34 21.54
N SER A 204 2.50 22.71 22.02
CA SER A 204 1.81 23.13 23.24
C SER A 204 2.56 22.80 24.54
N SER A 205 3.40 21.76 24.58
CA SER A 205 4.24 21.44 25.75
C SER A 205 5.60 22.12 25.74
N CYS A 206 6.30 22.11 24.60
CA CYS A 206 7.70 22.52 24.50
C CYS A 206 7.89 23.91 23.87
N GLY A 207 6.83 24.52 23.35
CA GLY A 207 6.88 25.87 22.75
C GLY A 207 7.51 25.91 21.35
N PRO A 208 7.66 27.13 20.79
CA PRO A 208 7.93 27.34 19.36
C PRO A 208 9.29 26.87 18.86
N MET A 209 10.26 26.61 19.75
CA MET A 209 11.56 26.05 19.33
C MET A 209 11.44 24.66 18.69
N SER A 210 10.41 23.88 19.06
CA SER A 210 10.13 22.58 18.49
C SER A 210 9.82 22.62 16.98
N VAL A 211 9.36 23.77 16.45
CA VAL A 211 9.10 23.95 15.01
C VAL A 211 10.35 23.66 14.17
N SER A 212 11.55 23.92 14.69
CA SER A 212 12.80 23.59 13.99
C SER A 212 12.99 22.08 13.80
N PHE A 213 12.73 21.28 14.85
CA PHE A 213 12.77 19.81 14.78
C PHE A 213 11.75 19.27 13.76
N PHE A 214 10.49 19.71 13.83
CA PHE A 214 9.48 19.27 12.87
C PHE A 214 9.81 19.70 11.44
N THR A 215 10.37 20.89 11.23
CA THR A 215 10.81 21.34 9.90
C THR A 215 11.90 20.42 9.34
N VAL A 216 12.90 20.04 10.16
CA VAL A 216 13.97 19.11 9.76
C VAL A 216 13.40 17.71 9.48
N VAL A 217 12.55 17.16 10.36
CA VAL A 217 11.97 15.82 10.19
C VAL A 217 11.00 15.75 9.00
N VAL A 218 10.17 16.77 8.79
CA VAL A 218 9.28 16.81 7.61
C VAL A 218 10.11 16.98 6.34
N PHE A 219 11.10 17.87 6.31
CA PHE A 219 11.90 18.10 5.11
C PHE A 219 12.79 16.90 4.73
N PHE A 220 13.62 16.42 5.65
CA PHE A 220 14.53 15.28 5.41
C PHE A 220 13.87 13.91 5.56
N GLY A 221 12.73 13.81 6.25
CA GLY A 221 11.93 12.60 6.29
C GLY A 221 11.08 12.46 5.04
N SER A 222 10.03 13.29 4.91
CA SER A 222 9.02 13.10 3.85
C SER A 222 9.59 13.33 2.44
N PHE A 223 10.27 14.46 2.17
CA PHE A 223 10.75 14.75 0.82
C PHE A 223 11.98 13.96 0.39
N TYR A 224 12.80 13.47 1.33
CA TYR A 224 13.98 12.68 0.96
C TYR A 224 13.71 11.16 1.04
N LEU A 225 13.13 10.63 2.12
CA LEU A 225 12.92 9.19 2.26
C LEU A 225 11.82 8.64 1.35
N ILE A 226 10.70 9.36 1.16
CA ILE A 226 9.64 8.89 0.24
C ILE A 226 10.13 8.95 -1.21
N ASN A 227 10.83 10.02 -1.61
CA ASN A 227 11.37 10.11 -2.97
C ASN A 227 12.51 9.13 -3.22
N LEU A 228 13.37 8.83 -2.23
CA LEU A 228 14.36 7.76 -2.31
C LEU A 228 13.68 6.39 -2.43
N MET A 229 12.64 6.13 -1.64
CA MET A 229 11.85 4.90 -1.73
C MET A 229 11.23 4.73 -3.12
N LEU A 230 10.56 5.77 -3.65
CA LEU A 230 9.99 5.76 -5.00
C LEU A 230 11.06 5.55 -6.08
N ALA A 231 12.23 6.19 -5.94
CA ALA A 231 13.34 6.03 -6.89
C ALA A 231 13.89 4.60 -6.89
N VAL A 232 14.11 3.98 -5.72
CA VAL A 232 14.63 2.60 -5.68
C VAL A 232 13.55 1.60 -6.10
N VAL A 233 12.28 1.82 -5.78
CA VAL A 233 11.16 1.01 -6.30
C VAL A 233 11.06 1.08 -7.83
N ALA A 234 11.32 2.25 -8.43
CA ALA A 234 11.39 2.41 -9.87
C ALA A 234 12.59 1.64 -10.47
N LEU A 235 13.78 1.79 -9.90
CA LEU A 235 14.99 1.06 -10.33
C LEU A 235 14.82 -0.46 -10.21
N SER A 236 14.24 -0.94 -9.11
CA SER A 236 13.99 -2.38 -8.90
C SER A 236 12.95 -2.92 -9.87
N TYR A 237 11.90 -2.14 -10.15
CA TYR A 237 10.90 -2.51 -11.16
C TYR A 237 11.49 -2.51 -12.58
N GLU A 238 12.39 -1.57 -12.91
CA GLU A 238 13.10 -1.55 -14.19
C GLU A 238 14.02 -2.77 -14.35
N GLU A 239 14.75 -3.17 -13.31
CA GLU A 239 15.58 -4.38 -13.28
C GLU A 239 14.73 -5.65 -13.50
N GLU A 240 13.67 -5.84 -12.70
CA GLU A 240 12.74 -6.98 -12.83
C GLU A 240 12.06 -7.04 -14.21
N SER A 241 11.67 -5.88 -14.76
CA SER A 241 11.07 -5.76 -16.08
C SER A 241 12.07 -6.13 -17.20
N GLN A 242 13.35 -5.76 -17.05
CA GLN A 242 14.41 -6.14 -17.97
C GLN A 242 14.66 -7.65 -17.94
N ILE A 243 14.82 -8.25 -16.75
CA ILE A 243 14.99 -9.71 -16.58
C ILE A 243 13.82 -10.47 -17.23
N THR A 244 12.57 -10.06 -16.93
CA THR A 244 11.35 -10.66 -17.48
C THR A 244 11.25 -10.50 -19.01
N GLN A 245 11.82 -9.46 -19.59
CA GLN A 245 11.89 -9.28 -21.05
C GLN A 245 13.00 -10.11 -21.69
N GLU A 246 14.12 -10.33 -21.00
CA GLU A 246 15.20 -11.19 -21.49
C GLU A 246 14.83 -12.66 -21.50
N GLU A 247 14.18 -13.17 -20.45
CA GLU A 247 13.62 -14.53 -20.45
C GLU A 247 12.67 -14.73 -21.64
N ARG A 248 11.73 -13.79 -21.84
CA ARG A 248 10.80 -13.85 -22.97
C ARG A 248 11.47 -13.78 -24.35
N LYS A 249 12.63 -13.13 -24.47
CA LYS A 249 13.44 -13.11 -25.70
C LYS A 249 14.20 -14.43 -25.90
N LYS A 250 14.65 -15.08 -24.82
CA LYS A 250 15.28 -16.40 -24.86
C LYS A 250 14.26 -17.46 -25.28
N ASP A 251 13.08 -17.52 -24.64
CA ASP A 251 11.97 -18.40 -25.02
C ASP A 251 11.58 -18.23 -26.51
N LEU A 252 11.51 -16.97 -27.00
CA LEU A 252 11.20 -16.69 -28.40
C LEU A 252 12.30 -17.18 -29.35
N ASN A 253 13.57 -17.06 -28.97
CA ASN A 253 14.70 -17.57 -29.76
C ASN A 253 14.75 -19.09 -29.73
N GLU A 254 14.57 -19.74 -28.59
CA GLU A 254 14.48 -21.21 -28.49
C GLU A 254 13.34 -21.74 -29.37
N HIS A 255 12.14 -21.16 -29.31
CA HIS A 255 11.04 -21.51 -30.22
C HIS A 255 11.34 -21.23 -31.71
N ARG A 256 12.13 -20.21 -32.03
CA ARG A 256 12.55 -19.91 -33.41
C ARG A 256 13.58 -20.92 -33.90
N ASP A 257 14.46 -21.39 -33.04
CA ASP A 257 15.54 -22.31 -33.39
C ASP A 257 15.01 -23.77 -33.42
N ASP A 258 14.00 -24.12 -32.60
CA ASP A 258 13.17 -25.34 -32.72
C ASP A 258 12.24 -25.35 -33.95
N SER A 259 11.99 -24.18 -34.55
CA SER A 259 11.19 -24.10 -35.77
C SER A 259 11.95 -24.74 -36.93
N THR A 260 11.33 -25.69 -37.64
CA THR A 260 11.89 -26.37 -38.84
C THR A 260 12.22 -25.41 -40.01
N PHE A 261 11.95 -24.12 -39.84
CA PHE A 261 12.19 -23.03 -40.76
C PHE A 261 13.17 -22.00 -40.15
N SER A 262 14.25 -22.47 -39.53
CA SER A 262 15.39 -21.64 -39.17
C SER A 262 16.01 -21.04 -40.44
N PHE A 263 15.79 -19.74 -40.65
CA PHE A 263 16.48 -18.96 -41.67
C PHE A 263 17.84 -18.51 -41.12
N ASP A 264 18.87 -19.32 -41.36
CA ASP A 264 20.25 -18.95 -40.99
C ASP A 264 20.82 -17.91 -41.98
N PRO A 265 20.97 -16.62 -41.61
CA PRO A 265 21.33 -15.57 -42.57
C PRO A 265 22.79 -15.65 -43.03
N THR A 266 23.63 -16.40 -42.30
CA THR A 266 25.03 -16.71 -42.62
C THR A 266 25.17 -17.79 -43.69
N SER A 267 24.18 -18.67 -43.84
CA SER A 267 24.15 -19.72 -44.89
C SER A 267 23.76 -19.17 -46.27
N LEU A 268 23.20 -17.96 -46.31
CA LEU A 268 22.76 -17.32 -47.55
C LEU A 268 23.95 -16.83 -48.37
N ALA A 269 24.30 -17.59 -49.41
CA ALA A 269 25.19 -17.15 -50.47
C ALA A 269 24.54 -16.00 -51.29
N VAL A 270 24.56 -14.79 -50.74
CA VAL A 270 24.02 -13.58 -51.38
C VAL A 270 24.87 -13.22 -52.58
N ARG A 271 24.50 -13.73 -53.76
CA ARG A 271 25.03 -13.25 -55.04
C ARG A 271 24.64 -11.79 -55.21
N THR A 272 25.62 -10.90 -55.15
CA THR A 272 25.44 -9.47 -55.38
C THR A 272 24.97 -9.25 -56.82
N LEU A 273 23.73 -8.79 -56.97
CA LEU A 273 23.14 -8.52 -58.26
C LEU A 273 23.87 -7.38 -58.98
N ALA A 274 24.20 -7.60 -60.25
CA ALA A 274 24.78 -6.57 -61.12
C ALA A 274 23.91 -5.30 -61.15
N LYS A 275 24.56 -4.14 -61.34
CA LYS A 275 23.95 -2.81 -61.12
C LYS A 275 22.62 -2.59 -61.86
N ASP A 276 22.46 -3.16 -63.05
CA ASP A 276 21.23 -3.02 -63.86
C ASP A 276 20.08 -3.96 -63.46
N SER A 277 20.37 -5.17 -62.98
CA SER A 277 19.30 -6.06 -62.49
C SER A 277 18.73 -5.54 -61.17
N ARG A 278 19.56 -4.89 -60.34
CA ARG A 278 19.13 -4.17 -59.14
C ARG A 278 18.14 -3.04 -59.46
N LYS A 279 18.45 -2.15 -60.44
CA LYS A 279 17.52 -1.11 -60.91
C LYS A 279 16.15 -1.67 -61.35
N ARG A 280 16.13 -2.77 -62.11
CA ARG A 280 14.87 -3.42 -62.54
C ARG A 280 14.05 -4.00 -61.38
N ILE A 281 14.70 -4.50 -60.33
CA ILE A 281 14.02 -5.07 -59.16
C ILE A 281 13.48 -3.98 -58.23
N ASP A 282 14.24 -2.90 -58.02
CA ASP A 282 13.79 -1.77 -57.19
C ASP A 282 12.58 -1.05 -57.84
N ALA A 283 12.56 -0.93 -59.18
CA ALA A 283 11.40 -0.46 -59.93
C ALA A 283 10.15 -1.37 -59.76
N ARG A 284 10.33 -2.70 -59.68
CA ARG A 284 9.24 -3.65 -59.39
C ARG A 284 8.78 -3.60 -57.92
N LYS A 285 9.68 -3.41 -56.96
CA LYS A 285 9.34 -3.25 -55.54
C LYS A 285 8.50 -2.00 -55.29
N GLY A 286 8.82 -0.88 -55.95
CA GLY A 286 8.01 0.35 -55.89
C GLY A 286 6.56 0.11 -56.34
N LEU A 287 6.35 -0.73 -57.36
CA LEU A 287 5.01 -1.08 -57.85
C LEU A 287 4.20 -1.92 -56.86
N LEU A 288 4.85 -2.86 -56.15
CA LEU A 288 4.20 -3.76 -55.18
C LEU A 288 3.93 -3.11 -53.82
N LEU A 289 4.76 -2.16 -53.37
CA LEU A 289 4.47 -1.37 -52.17
C LEU A 289 3.32 -0.37 -52.42
N ALA A 290 3.19 0.14 -53.64
CA ALA A 290 2.09 1.03 -54.03
C ALA A 290 0.70 0.34 -54.04
N SER A 291 0.63 -0.99 -54.20
CA SER A 291 -0.65 -1.72 -54.16
C SER A 291 -1.16 -1.96 -52.72
N TYR A 292 -0.26 -2.05 -51.73
CA TYR A 292 -0.63 -2.33 -50.34
C TYR A 292 -1.14 -1.11 -49.55
N SER A 293 -0.88 0.11 -50.04
CA SER A 293 -1.23 1.37 -49.34
C SER A 293 -2.73 1.75 -49.40
N ARG A 294 -3.53 1.16 -50.32
CA ARG A 294 -4.92 1.56 -50.55
C ARG A 294 -5.97 0.83 -49.67
N LYS A 295 -5.85 0.95 -48.34
CA LYS A 295 -7.00 0.77 -47.43
C LYS A 295 -7.63 2.12 -47.06
N ARG A 296 -8.64 2.51 -47.84
CA ARG A 296 -9.47 3.71 -47.61
C ARG A 296 -10.14 3.65 -46.24
N THR A 297 -9.86 4.63 -45.39
CA THR A 297 -10.78 5.04 -44.32
C THR A 297 -11.81 6.05 -44.85
N ARG A 298 -12.89 6.23 -44.06
CA ARG A 298 -13.95 7.27 -44.13
C ARG A 298 -15.22 7.04 -44.99
N ARG A 299 -16.27 6.69 -44.23
CA ARG A 299 -17.48 7.52 -43.98
C ARG A 299 -18.46 7.75 -45.15
N ARG A 300 -19.54 6.97 -45.16
CA ARG A 300 -20.80 7.23 -45.89
C ARG A 300 -21.46 8.53 -45.41
N LYS A 301 -21.79 9.47 -46.31
CA LYS A 301 -22.83 10.50 -46.08
C LYS A 301 -23.56 10.87 -47.38
N ARG A 302 -24.90 10.93 -47.28
CA ARG A 302 -25.99 11.16 -48.26
C ARG A 302 -25.75 12.07 -49.49
N GLY A 303 -26.45 11.73 -50.59
CA GLY A 303 -26.91 12.58 -51.71
C GLY A 303 -27.29 11.71 -52.93
N ARG A 304 -28.59 11.47 -53.25
CA ARG A 304 -29.41 12.12 -54.32
C ARG A 304 -28.70 12.22 -55.68
N SER A 305 -29.25 11.82 -56.84
CA SER A 305 -30.63 11.48 -57.27
C SER A 305 -30.54 10.34 -58.32
N ALA A 306 -31.49 9.40 -58.47
CA ALA A 306 -32.71 9.43 -59.31
C ALA A 306 -33.25 7.95 -59.44
N ILE A 307 -34.30 7.51 -60.16
CA ILE A 307 -35.33 8.10 -61.04
C ILE A 307 -36.58 7.16 -61.14
N HIS A 308 -37.69 7.64 -61.72
CA HIS A 308 -38.93 6.96 -62.21
C HIS A 308 -39.88 6.13 -61.30
N HIS A 309 -41.17 6.55 -61.39
CA HIS A 309 -42.49 5.88 -61.38
C HIS A 309 -42.67 4.42 -60.87
N ALA A 310 -43.83 3.99 -60.34
CA ALA A 310 -45.19 4.53 -60.43
C ALA A 310 -46.10 4.11 -59.23
N ALA A 311 -47.28 4.75 -59.11
CA ALA A 311 -48.50 4.27 -58.42
C ALA A 311 -48.46 4.03 -56.88
N ALA A 312 -49.54 4.15 -56.10
CA ALA A 312 -50.83 4.84 -56.26
C ALA A 312 -51.57 4.89 -54.88
N VAL A 313 -52.56 5.81 -54.73
CA VAL A 313 -53.66 5.81 -53.72
C VAL A 313 -53.25 5.96 -52.24
N ALA A 314 -53.50 7.10 -51.56
CA ALA A 314 -54.74 7.55 -50.86
C ALA A 314 -55.07 6.75 -49.56
N ALA A 315 -55.66 7.30 -48.48
CA ALA A 315 -56.07 8.68 -48.14
C ALA A 315 -56.17 8.87 -46.60
N VAL A 316 -56.08 10.13 -46.16
CA VAL A 316 -56.90 10.82 -45.12
C VAL A 316 -57.66 9.98 -44.06
N ALA A 317 -57.40 10.24 -42.76
CA ALA A 317 -58.41 10.69 -41.78
C ALA A 317 -57.79 10.98 -40.38
N GLU A 318 -58.45 11.87 -39.62
CA GLU A 318 -58.01 12.43 -38.33
C GLU A 318 -58.69 11.72 -37.10
N PRO A 319 -58.44 12.12 -35.83
CA PRO A 319 -58.50 11.21 -34.67
C PRO A 319 -59.84 11.25 -33.91
N TYR A 320 -60.04 10.30 -32.99
CA TYR A 320 -60.87 10.51 -31.78
C TYR A 320 -60.41 9.66 -30.58
N SER A 321 -60.98 9.95 -29.41
CA SER A 321 -60.38 9.73 -28.09
C SER A 321 -61.07 8.65 -27.25
N VAL A 322 -60.29 8.05 -26.32
CA VAL A 322 -60.70 7.71 -24.92
C VAL A 322 -61.49 6.41 -24.60
N ASN A 323 -60.97 5.69 -23.58
CA ASN A 323 -61.62 4.78 -22.59
C ASN A 323 -62.15 3.38 -22.97
N LYS A 324 -61.46 2.31 -22.47
CA LYS A 324 -61.81 1.54 -21.22
C LYS A 324 -60.84 0.35 -21.03
N ILE A 325 -60.14 0.27 -19.89
CA ILE A 325 -60.46 -0.46 -18.64
C ILE A 325 -60.19 -1.98 -18.69
N PHE A 326 -59.41 -2.43 -17.70
CA PHE A 326 -59.11 -3.82 -17.34
C PHE A 326 -60.35 -4.66 -17.00
N THR A 327 -60.25 -5.96 -17.32
CA THR A 327 -60.62 -7.07 -16.43
C THR A 327 -59.52 -8.13 -16.55
#